data_AF-A0A4V2APT4-F1
#
_entry.id   AF-A0A4V2APT4-F1
#
_cell.length_a   1.000
_cell.length_b   1.000
_cell.length_c   1.000
_cell.angle_alpha   90.00
_cell.angle_beta   90.00
_cell.angle_gamma   90.00
#
_symmetry.space_group_name_H-M   'P 1'
#
loop_
_entity.id
_entity.type
_entity.pdbx_description
1 polymer ?
#
loop_
_entity_poly.entity_id
_entity_poly.type
_entity_poly.pdbx_seq_one_letter_code
_entity_poly.pdbx_strand_id
1 'polypeptide(L)'
;YPDTLEKSETKKTGVVIGIVANLPLKKNFFIRTGVIYSAKGSNWTQFYDSSNLYNRTKDVPANKKKMPFLTNTKLNVNYIDIPLNLMYKLPFKNNSGLTLGIGPQASILYNGNTSSFTIHVSQDSLKESSVRTDVKETENNDLPIGKATKTYRVVHFGMNAFIGVEFNRVFFNLNYAKGLNEFYEEEGRKYKHQTLGLSMGIFLGQRPIAKSGKNKS
;
A
#
# COMPACT_ATOMS: atom_id res chain seq x y z
N TYR A 1 -6.78 28.97 -7.13
CA TYR A 1 -6.00 28.10 -6.22
C TYR A 1 -4.60 27.95 -6.82
N PRO A 2 -3.50 27.83 -6.06
CA PRO A 2 -2.16 27.84 -6.64
C PRO A 2 -1.92 26.65 -7.57
N ASP A 3 -1.16 26.89 -8.64
CA ASP A 3 -0.81 25.88 -9.62
C ASP A 3 0.23 24.92 -9.03
N THR A 4 0.12 23.65 -9.40
CA THR A 4 1.06 22.62 -8.96
C THR A 4 2.26 22.60 -9.89
N LEU A 5 3.46 22.80 -9.35
CA LEU A 5 4.69 22.76 -10.14
C LEU A 5 5.22 21.33 -10.28
N GLU A 6 5.23 20.60 -9.17
CA GLU A 6 5.77 19.25 -9.12
C GLU A 6 4.98 18.39 -8.13
N LYS A 7 4.78 17.13 -8.49
CA LYS A 7 4.19 16.11 -7.62
C LYS A 7 5.03 14.85 -7.69
N SER A 8 5.55 14.42 -6.55
CA SER A 8 6.27 13.14 -6.41
C SER A 8 5.52 12.19 -5.48
N GLU A 9 5.55 10.91 -5.81
CA GLU A 9 5.01 9.82 -5.01
C GLU A 9 6.14 8.88 -4.62
N THR A 10 6.25 8.59 -3.33
CA THR A 10 7.16 7.58 -2.80
C THR A 10 6.36 6.50 -2.08
N LYS A 11 6.62 5.24 -2.41
CA LYS A 11 5.96 4.09 -1.77
C LYS A 11 6.59 3.86 -0.41
N LYS A 12 5.77 3.58 0.61
CA LYS A 12 6.26 3.28 1.97
C LYS A 12 6.52 1.77 2.12
N THR A 13 7.61 1.42 2.80
CA THR A 13 7.86 0.04 3.25
C THR A 13 6.87 -0.35 4.34
N GLY A 14 6.24 -1.50 4.14
CA GLY A 14 5.22 -2.06 5.02
C GLY A 14 5.67 -3.29 5.80
N VAL A 15 4.83 -3.74 6.72
CA VAL A 15 5.00 -4.99 7.48
C VAL A 15 3.88 -5.96 7.08
N VAL A 16 4.22 -7.24 6.97
CA VAL A 16 3.28 -8.31 6.67
C VAL A 16 3.44 -9.43 7.69
N ILE A 17 2.36 -9.81 8.37
CA ILE A 17 2.34 -10.86 9.39
C ILE A 17 1.08 -11.70 9.18
N GLY A 18 1.19 -13.03 9.22
CA GLY A 18 0.00 -13.86 9.05
C GLY A 18 0.25 -15.35 9.14
N ILE A 19 -0.85 -16.09 9.04
CA ILE A 19 -0.85 -17.56 9.02
C ILE A 19 -1.39 -18.00 7.66
N VAL A 20 -0.75 -19.01 7.08
CA VAL A 20 -1.15 -19.59 5.80
C VAL A 20 -1.29 -21.10 5.90
N ALA A 21 -2.27 -21.64 5.21
CA ALA A 21 -2.53 -23.06 5.05
C ALA A 21 -2.28 -23.47 3.59
N ASN A 22 -1.60 -24.61 3.41
CA ASN A 22 -1.32 -25.20 2.11
C ASN A 22 -2.08 -26.53 2.00
N LEU A 23 -3.17 -26.53 1.23
CA LEU A 23 -4.04 -27.67 1.03
C LEU A 23 -3.62 -28.44 -0.25
N PRO A 24 -3.22 -29.71 -0.16
CA PRO A 24 -2.85 -30.50 -1.34
C PRO A 24 -4.07 -30.74 -2.24
N LEU A 25 -3.95 -30.47 -3.54
CA LEU A 25 -4.96 -30.81 -4.54
C LEU A 25 -4.60 -32.09 -5.30
N LYS A 26 -3.47 -32.04 -6.00
CA LYS A 26 -2.91 -33.12 -6.82
C LYS A 26 -1.40 -33.11 -6.66
N LYS A 27 -0.70 -34.05 -7.31
CA LYS A 27 0.76 -34.10 -7.31
C LYS A 27 1.34 -32.70 -7.60
N ASN A 28 2.13 -32.18 -6.67
CA ASN A 28 2.79 -30.87 -6.73
C ASN A 28 1.87 -29.63 -6.73
N PHE A 29 0.55 -29.78 -6.82
CA PHE A 29 -0.41 -28.67 -6.82
C PHE A 29 -1.13 -28.54 -5.47
N PHE A 30 -1.24 -27.31 -5.01
CA PHE A 30 -1.82 -26.95 -3.72
C PHE A 30 -2.70 -25.70 -3.86
N ILE A 31 -3.70 -25.58 -3.01
CA ILE A 31 -4.35 -24.30 -2.71
C ILE A 31 -3.64 -23.71 -1.50
N ARG A 32 -3.18 -22.47 -1.60
CA ARG A 32 -2.65 -21.71 -0.46
C ARG A 32 -3.62 -20.61 -0.09
N THR A 33 -4.10 -20.63 1.14
CA THR A 33 -4.96 -19.58 1.71
C THR A 33 -4.47 -19.15 3.08
N GLY A 34 -5.02 -18.09 3.65
CA GLY A 34 -4.58 -17.60 4.96
C GLY A 34 -5.23 -16.30 5.39
N VAL A 35 -4.81 -15.81 6.54
CA VAL A 35 -5.18 -14.50 7.09
C VAL A 35 -3.90 -13.75 7.36
N ILE A 36 -3.75 -12.59 6.72
CA ILE A 36 -2.51 -11.83 6.69
C ILE A 36 -2.82 -10.37 7.04
N TYR A 37 -2.24 -9.86 8.11
CA TYR A 37 -2.17 -8.43 8.35
C TYR A 37 -1.12 -7.79 7.43
N SER A 38 -1.47 -6.71 6.74
CA SER A 38 -0.53 -5.94 5.93
C SER A 38 -0.64 -4.44 6.18
N ALA A 39 0.49 -3.82 6.50
CA ALA A 39 0.63 -2.37 6.57
C ALA A 39 1.12 -1.85 5.22
N LYS A 40 0.39 -0.92 4.61
CA LYS A 40 0.69 -0.32 3.31
C LYS A 40 0.67 1.20 3.45
N GLY A 41 1.32 1.91 2.52
CA GLY A 41 1.31 3.37 2.56
C GLY A 41 2.10 4.02 1.43
N SER A 42 1.96 5.33 1.35
CA SER A 42 2.62 6.18 0.37
C SER A 42 2.80 7.58 0.95
N ASN A 43 3.85 8.27 0.50
CA ASN A 43 4.02 9.70 0.78
C ASN A 43 3.93 10.45 -0.54
N TRP A 44 3.12 11.50 -0.56
CA TRP A 44 2.99 12.41 -1.69
C TRP A 44 3.53 13.76 -1.31
N THR A 45 4.51 14.25 -2.07
CA THR A 45 5.05 15.58 -1.92
C THR A 45 4.62 16.42 -3.11
N GLN A 46 4.05 17.59 -2.83
CA GLN A 46 3.54 18.51 -3.83
C GLN A 46 4.12 19.90 -3.61
N PHE A 47 4.74 20.44 -4.65
CA PHE A 47 5.23 21.81 -4.70
C PHE A 47 4.24 22.68 -5.47
N TYR A 48 3.98 23.86 -4.94
CA TYR A 48 3.06 24.83 -5.50
C TYR A 48 3.81 26.08 -5.93
N ASP A 49 3.32 26.69 -7.00
CA ASP A 49 3.88 27.95 -7.47
C ASP A 49 3.53 29.08 -6.51
N SER A 50 4.53 29.59 -5.80
CA SER A 50 4.44 30.77 -4.94
C SER A 50 5.02 32.03 -5.60
N SER A 51 5.19 32.06 -6.93
CA SER A 51 5.50 33.29 -7.64
C SER A 51 4.30 34.24 -7.63
N ASN A 52 4.58 35.55 -7.71
CA ASN A 52 3.56 36.60 -7.77
C ASN A 52 2.48 36.57 -6.65
N LEU A 53 2.86 36.14 -5.43
CA LEU A 53 1.96 36.04 -4.26
C LEU A 53 1.09 37.29 -4.07
N TYR A 54 1.67 38.48 -4.23
CA TYR A 54 0.95 39.75 -4.12
C TYR A 54 -0.24 39.82 -5.09
N ASN A 55 0.00 39.66 -6.39
CA ASN A 55 -1.06 39.71 -7.41
C ASN A 55 -2.10 38.59 -7.23
N ARG A 56 -1.67 37.42 -6.75
CA ARG A 56 -2.54 36.25 -6.54
C ARG A 56 -3.36 36.32 -5.25
N THR A 57 -3.02 37.23 -4.33
CA THR A 57 -3.69 37.38 -3.03
C THR A 57 -4.19 38.80 -2.76
N LYS A 58 -4.09 39.73 -3.72
CA LYS A 58 -4.48 41.14 -3.57
C LYS A 58 -5.95 41.32 -3.14
N ASP A 59 -6.84 40.49 -3.69
CA ASP A 59 -8.29 40.54 -3.43
C ASP A 59 -8.70 39.63 -2.25
N VAL A 60 -7.74 38.95 -1.61
CA VAL A 60 -7.99 38.07 -0.47
C VAL A 60 -7.84 38.88 0.82
N PRO A 61 -8.79 38.78 1.78
CA PRO A 61 -8.69 39.43 3.08
C PRO A 61 -7.33 39.17 3.75
N ALA A 62 -6.74 40.18 4.39
CA ALA A 62 -5.37 40.12 4.94
C ALA A 62 -5.13 38.92 5.87
N ASN A 63 -6.15 38.52 6.65
CA ASN A 63 -6.14 37.35 7.52
C ASN A 63 -6.15 35.99 6.79
N LYS A 64 -6.29 35.98 5.47
CA LYS A 64 -6.37 34.77 4.62
C LYS A 64 -5.35 34.75 3.49
N LYS A 65 -4.38 35.68 3.43
CA LYS A 65 -3.30 35.71 2.43
C LYS A 65 -2.23 34.64 2.68
N LYS A 66 -2.62 33.37 2.77
CA LYS A 66 -1.71 32.22 2.94
C LYS A 66 -1.83 31.31 1.73
N MET A 67 -0.72 31.08 1.03
CA MET A 67 -0.66 30.10 -0.05
C MET A 67 0.22 28.92 0.35
N PRO A 68 -0.20 27.67 0.13
CA PRO A 68 0.70 26.53 0.31
C PRO A 68 1.85 26.64 -0.70
N PHE A 69 3.07 26.37 -0.25
CA PHE A 69 4.27 26.22 -1.08
C PHE A 69 4.68 24.75 -1.20
N LEU A 70 4.62 24.03 -0.08
CA LEU A 70 4.91 22.61 0.00
C LEU A 70 3.79 21.91 0.77
N THR A 71 3.30 20.79 0.26
CA THR A 71 2.47 19.87 1.02
C THR A 71 3.03 18.46 0.92
N ASN A 72 3.30 17.84 2.07
CA ASN A 72 3.70 16.44 2.18
C ASN A 72 2.58 15.69 2.90
N THR A 73 1.98 14.71 2.23
CA THR A 73 0.91 13.88 2.78
C THR A 73 1.37 12.44 2.86
N LYS A 74 1.36 11.88 4.07
CA LYS A 74 1.67 10.48 4.35
C LYS A 74 0.37 9.72 4.54
N LEU A 75 0.18 8.62 3.83
CA LEU A 75 -0.91 7.68 4.03
C LEU A 75 -0.38 6.39 4.65
N ASN A 76 -1.05 5.93 5.70
CA ASN A 76 -0.87 4.59 6.22
C ASN A 76 -2.22 3.88 6.26
N VAL A 77 -2.29 2.70 5.67
CA VAL A 77 -3.50 1.89 5.62
C VAL A 77 -3.15 0.44 5.94
N ASN A 78 -3.88 -0.14 6.88
CA ASN A 78 -3.66 -1.48 7.35
C ASN A 78 -4.83 -2.37 6.93
N TYR A 79 -4.52 -3.54 6.37
CA TYR A 79 -5.50 -4.47 5.83
C TYR A 79 -5.38 -5.85 6.45
N ILE A 80 -6.52 -6.55 6.50
CA ILE A 80 -6.58 -8.00 6.62
C ILE A 80 -6.75 -8.57 5.22
N ASP A 81 -5.69 -9.19 4.72
CA ASP A 81 -5.58 -9.81 3.41
C ASP A 81 -5.87 -11.32 3.51
N ILE A 82 -6.74 -11.81 2.63
CA ILE A 82 -7.15 -13.21 2.49
C ILE A 82 -6.80 -13.65 1.07
N PRO A 83 -5.62 -14.26 0.85
CA PRO A 83 -5.25 -14.80 -0.45
C PRO A 83 -5.90 -16.16 -0.71
N LEU A 84 -6.16 -16.46 -1.97
CA LEU A 84 -6.51 -17.79 -2.45
C LEU A 84 -5.65 -18.12 -3.67
N ASN A 85 -4.48 -18.68 -3.44
CA ASN A 85 -3.49 -18.94 -4.48
C ASN A 85 -3.53 -20.40 -4.93
N LEU A 86 -3.53 -20.62 -6.25
CA LEU A 86 -3.10 -21.89 -6.82
C LEU A 86 -1.56 -21.93 -6.78
N MET A 87 -1.01 -22.89 -6.07
CA MET A 87 0.42 -23.04 -5.84
C MET A 87 0.94 -24.32 -6.47
N TYR A 88 2.08 -24.23 -7.14
CA TYR A 88 2.85 -25.36 -7.64
C TYR A 88 4.18 -25.46 -6.89
N LYS A 89 4.54 -26.67 -6.48
CA LYS A 89 5.78 -26.97 -5.76
C LYS A 89 6.70 -27.84 -6.61
N LEU A 90 7.94 -27.42 -6.76
CA LEU A 90 9.03 -28.16 -7.38
C LEU A 90 9.97 -28.65 -6.27
N PRO A 91 9.79 -29.88 -5.76
CA PRO A 91 10.67 -30.43 -4.74
C PRO A 91 12.06 -30.67 -5.32
N PHE A 92 13.08 -30.31 -4.55
CA PHE A 92 14.48 -30.65 -4.77
C PHE A 92 14.92 -31.73 -3.78
N LYS A 93 16.17 -32.19 -3.89
CA LYS A 93 16.77 -33.09 -2.88
C LYS A 93 16.90 -32.36 -1.53
N ASN A 94 16.98 -33.12 -0.44
CA ASN A 94 17.25 -32.62 0.92
C ASN A 94 16.18 -31.70 1.51
N ASN A 95 14.90 -32.05 1.35
CA ASN A 95 13.78 -31.26 1.89
C ASN A 95 13.86 -29.78 1.48
N SER A 96 14.20 -29.52 0.22
CA SER A 96 14.16 -28.18 -0.35
C SER A 96 13.24 -28.14 -1.55
N GLY A 97 12.87 -26.94 -2.01
CA GLY A 97 12.06 -26.82 -3.21
C GLY A 97 11.77 -25.38 -3.59
N LEU A 98 11.40 -25.21 -4.86
CA LEU A 98 10.86 -23.95 -5.37
C LEU A 98 9.33 -24.01 -5.32
N THR A 99 8.72 -22.89 -5.04
CA THR A 99 7.28 -22.71 -5.05
C THR A 99 6.93 -21.50 -5.89
N LEU A 100 5.84 -21.61 -6.61
CA LEU A 100 5.24 -20.50 -7.32
C LEU A 100 3.75 -20.56 -7.12
N GLY A 101 3.09 -19.43 -7.00
CA GLY A 101 1.66 -19.39 -6.88
C GLY A 101 1.06 -18.10 -7.39
N ILE A 102 -0.20 -18.19 -7.78
CA ILE A 102 -0.97 -17.05 -8.26
C ILE A 102 -2.43 -17.26 -7.88
N GLY A 103 -3.14 -16.18 -7.58
CA GLY A 103 -4.57 -16.23 -7.36
C GLY A 103 -5.18 -14.92 -6.90
N PRO A 104 -6.52 -14.91 -6.72
CA PRO A 104 -7.21 -13.76 -6.17
C PRO A 104 -6.84 -13.51 -4.71
N GLN A 105 -7.01 -12.26 -4.29
CA GLN A 105 -6.87 -11.80 -2.93
C GLN A 105 -8.02 -10.86 -2.59
N ALA A 106 -8.68 -11.10 -1.46
CA ALA A 106 -9.58 -10.13 -0.86
C ALA A 106 -8.83 -9.39 0.25
N SER A 107 -9.10 -8.10 0.40
CA SER A 107 -8.45 -7.26 1.41
C SER A 107 -9.50 -6.41 2.10
N ILE A 108 -9.49 -6.41 3.43
CA ILE A 108 -10.44 -5.68 4.28
C ILE A 108 -9.67 -4.61 5.05
N LEU A 109 -10.05 -3.34 4.91
CA LEU A 109 -9.45 -2.22 5.62
C LEU A 109 -9.73 -2.39 7.11
N TYR A 110 -8.67 -2.47 7.90
CA TYR A 110 -8.73 -2.59 9.35
C TYR A 110 -8.65 -1.21 10.03
N ASN A 111 -7.66 -0.41 9.64
CA ASN A 111 -7.52 0.98 10.07
C ASN A 111 -6.65 1.76 9.07
N GLY A 112 -6.59 3.07 9.23
CA GLY A 112 -5.63 3.89 8.52
C GLY A 112 -5.60 5.32 9.06
N ASN A 113 -4.55 6.05 8.69
CA ASN A 113 -4.39 7.46 9.01
C ASN A 113 -3.73 8.22 7.88
N THR A 114 -3.90 9.53 7.91
CA THR A 114 -3.21 10.48 7.02
C THR A 114 -2.58 11.59 7.83
N SER A 115 -1.30 11.84 7.61
CA SER A 115 -0.59 12.99 8.20
C SER A 115 -0.19 13.94 7.08
N SER A 116 -0.63 15.19 7.17
CA SER A 116 -0.31 16.24 6.21
C SER A 116 0.53 17.32 6.88
N PHE A 117 1.67 17.60 6.28
CA PHE A 117 2.56 18.69 6.63
C PHE A 117 2.54 19.71 5.49
N THR A 118 2.12 20.93 5.78
CA THR A 118 2.04 22.01 4.79
C THR A 118 2.85 23.22 5.25
N ILE A 119 3.73 23.71 4.38
CA ILE A 119 4.39 25.00 4.53
C ILE A 119 3.56 26.02 3.76
N HIS A 120 3.02 27.00 4.47
CA HIS A 120 2.35 28.16 3.90
C HIS A 120 3.30 29.35 3.83
N VAL A 121 3.15 30.14 2.78
CA VAL A 121 3.85 31.40 2.58
C VAL A 121 2.81 32.52 2.56
N SER A 122 3.09 33.59 3.29
CA SER A 122 2.24 34.78 3.36
C SER A 122 3.07 36.05 3.27
N GLN A 123 2.47 37.13 2.77
CA GLN A 123 3.11 38.44 2.71
C GLN A 123 2.74 39.27 3.93
N ASP A 124 3.74 39.88 4.56
CA ASP A 124 3.51 40.74 5.71
C ASP A 124 2.71 41.99 5.30
N SER A 125 1.67 42.32 6.06
CA SER A 125 0.78 43.44 5.74
C SER A 125 1.40 44.81 6.05
N LEU A 126 2.56 44.83 6.73
CA LEU A 126 3.22 46.07 7.18
C LEU A 126 4.52 46.41 6.43
N LYS A 127 5.07 45.47 5.64
CA LYS A 127 6.28 45.66 4.84
C LYS A 127 6.17 44.82 3.57
N GLU A 128 6.08 45.48 2.41
CA GLU A 128 5.89 44.82 1.11
C GLU A 128 6.99 43.79 0.75
N SER A 129 8.14 43.85 1.43
CA SER A 129 9.31 43.00 1.16
C SER A 129 9.52 41.84 2.15
N SER A 130 8.69 41.66 3.20
CA SER A 130 8.86 40.53 4.13
C SER A 130 7.89 39.38 3.86
N VAL A 131 8.46 38.18 3.74
CA VAL A 131 7.75 36.91 3.55
C VAL A 131 7.72 36.17 4.89
N ARG A 132 6.55 35.68 5.29
CA ARG A 132 6.36 34.84 6.48
C ARG A 132 6.05 33.40 6.07
N THR A 133 6.69 32.45 6.75
CA THR A 133 6.44 31.03 6.61
C THR A 133 5.68 30.51 7.83
N ASP A 134 4.56 29.83 7.60
CA ASP A 134 3.81 29.14 8.62
C ASP A 134 3.84 27.64 8.33
N VAL A 135 4.02 26.83 9.37
CA VAL A 135 3.95 25.37 9.28
C VAL A 135 2.62 24.92 9.86
N LYS A 136 1.88 24.11 9.11
CA LYS A 136 0.68 23.45 9.58
C LYS A 136 0.87 21.94 9.47
N GLU A 137 0.69 21.26 10.59
CA GLU A 137 0.59 19.81 10.65
C GLU A 137 -0.87 19.43 10.95
N THR A 138 -1.38 18.43 10.25
CA THR A 138 -2.73 17.91 10.47
C THR A 138 -2.67 16.41 10.38
N GLU A 139 -3.09 15.75 11.45
CA GLU A 139 -3.22 14.30 11.50
C GLU A 139 -4.70 13.95 11.51
N ASN A 140 -5.10 13.04 10.61
CA ASN A 140 -6.40 12.43 10.64
C ASN A 140 -6.24 10.93 10.88
N ASN A 141 -6.72 10.49 12.04
CA ASN A 141 -6.71 9.09 12.47
C ASN A 141 -8.00 8.35 12.11
N ASP A 142 -8.99 9.04 11.54
CA ASP A 142 -10.26 8.48 11.10
C ASP A 142 -10.47 8.75 9.61
N LEU A 143 -9.97 7.82 8.78
CA LEU A 143 -10.12 7.95 7.34
C LEU A 143 -11.59 7.79 6.95
N PRO A 144 -12.13 8.68 6.10
CA PRO A 144 -13.50 8.53 5.63
C PRO A 144 -13.62 7.24 4.82
N ILE A 145 -14.42 6.29 5.29
CA ILE A 145 -14.64 4.99 4.63
C ILE A 145 -15.99 4.93 3.92
N GLY A 146 -16.04 4.26 2.78
CA GLY A 146 -17.31 4.13 2.05
C GLY A 146 -17.17 3.69 0.59
N LYS A 147 -18.25 3.91 -0.15
CA LYS A 147 -18.32 3.70 -1.62
C LYS A 147 -18.37 5.01 -2.40
N ALA A 148 -18.45 6.15 -1.71
CA ALA A 148 -18.53 7.47 -2.31
C ALA A 148 -17.14 7.96 -2.76
N THR A 149 -17.12 9.00 -3.59
CA THR A 149 -15.87 9.69 -3.93
C THR A 149 -15.21 10.27 -2.67
N LYS A 150 -13.89 10.39 -2.67
CA LYS A 150 -13.07 10.85 -1.52
C LYS A 150 -13.22 9.98 -0.27
N THR A 151 -13.64 8.72 -0.43
CA THR A 151 -13.68 7.73 0.66
C THR A 151 -12.82 6.52 0.33
N TYR A 152 -12.26 5.91 1.37
CA TYR A 152 -11.49 4.67 1.28
C TYR A 152 -12.44 3.47 1.25
N ARG A 153 -12.26 2.59 0.26
CA ARG A 153 -13.06 1.36 0.18
C ARG A 153 -12.65 0.40 1.29
N VAL A 154 -13.65 -0.05 2.05
CA VAL A 154 -13.47 -1.04 3.12
C VAL A 154 -13.01 -2.38 2.55
N VAL A 155 -13.64 -2.85 1.47
CA VAL A 155 -13.29 -4.12 0.83
C VAL A 155 -12.77 -3.86 -0.57
N HIS A 156 -11.64 -4.48 -0.90
CA HIS A 156 -11.11 -4.47 -2.25
C HIS A 156 -10.56 -5.83 -2.66
N PHE A 157 -10.50 -6.07 -3.96
CA PHE A 157 -10.08 -7.32 -4.57
C PHE A 157 -8.84 -7.08 -5.43
N GLY A 158 -7.95 -8.06 -5.41
CA GLY A 158 -6.69 -8.01 -6.13
C GLY A 158 -6.30 -9.37 -6.67
N MET A 159 -5.18 -9.38 -7.38
CA MET A 159 -4.43 -10.58 -7.71
C MET A 159 -3.10 -10.56 -6.96
N ASN A 160 -2.70 -11.72 -6.49
CA ASN A 160 -1.43 -11.99 -5.83
C ASN A 160 -0.68 -13.04 -6.66
N ALA A 161 0.61 -12.84 -6.86
CA ALA A 161 1.54 -13.85 -7.33
C ALA A 161 2.76 -13.89 -6.41
N PHE A 162 3.33 -15.08 -6.22
CA PHE A 162 4.56 -15.23 -5.47
C PHE A 162 5.46 -16.29 -6.07
N ILE A 163 6.75 -16.13 -5.82
CA ILE A 163 7.79 -17.14 -6.01
C ILE A 163 8.50 -17.30 -4.67
N GLY A 164 8.81 -18.54 -4.28
CA GLY A 164 9.42 -18.81 -2.99
C GLY A 164 10.30 -20.03 -2.98
N VAL A 165 11.22 -20.06 -2.03
CA VAL A 165 12.12 -21.18 -1.79
C VAL A 165 11.85 -21.75 -0.41
N GLU A 166 11.79 -23.07 -0.31
CA GLU A 166 11.56 -23.81 0.92
C GLU A 166 12.82 -24.58 1.29
N PHE A 167 13.27 -24.50 2.55
CA PHE A 167 14.41 -25.26 3.09
C PHE A 167 14.07 -25.80 4.48
N ASN A 168 14.02 -27.11 4.59
CA ASN A 168 13.72 -27.89 5.79
C ASN A 168 12.43 -27.60 6.60
N ARG A 169 12.32 -26.48 7.33
CA ARG A 169 11.04 -26.00 7.94
C ARG A 169 10.80 -24.53 7.66
N VAL A 170 11.73 -23.85 7.01
CA VAL A 170 11.67 -22.43 6.70
C VAL A 170 11.30 -22.25 5.22
N PHE A 171 10.66 -21.14 4.90
CA PHE A 171 10.46 -20.70 3.53
C PHE A 171 10.60 -19.19 3.40
N PHE A 172 11.00 -18.75 2.21
CA PHE A 172 11.09 -17.35 1.83
C PHE A 172 10.25 -17.13 0.58
N ASN A 173 9.48 -16.04 0.52
CA ASN A 173 8.72 -15.67 -0.68
C ASN A 173 9.01 -14.24 -1.08
N LEU A 174 9.14 -14.03 -2.38
CA LEU A 174 8.91 -12.76 -3.05
C LEU A 174 7.46 -12.74 -3.54
N ASN A 175 6.70 -11.74 -3.10
CA ASN A 175 5.28 -11.59 -3.39
C ASN A 175 5.05 -10.30 -4.18
N TYR A 176 4.18 -10.36 -5.17
CA TYR A 176 3.68 -9.23 -5.91
C TYR A 176 2.15 -9.25 -5.88
N ALA A 177 1.54 -8.15 -5.43
CA ALA A 177 0.08 -8.02 -5.42
C ALA A 177 -0.36 -6.72 -6.10
N LYS A 178 -1.47 -6.81 -6.83
CA LYS A 178 -2.08 -5.70 -7.56
C LYS A 178 -3.59 -5.70 -7.34
N GLY A 179 -4.13 -4.56 -6.91
CA GLY A 179 -5.56 -4.34 -6.81
C GLY A 179 -6.22 -4.32 -8.20
N LEU A 180 -7.35 -5.01 -8.33
CA LEU A 180 -8.19 -5.01 -9.52
C LEU A 180 -9.16 -3.83 -9.50
N ASN A 181 -9.71 -3.52 -8.34
CA ASN A 181 -10.54 -2.34 -8.09
C ASN A 181 -9.79 -1.23 -7.36
N GLU A 182 -10.37 -0.05 -7.38
CA GLU A 182 -9.85 1.16 -6.75
C GLU A 182 -10.05 1.11 -5.25
N PHE A 183 -9.02 1.47 -4.47
CA PHE A 183 -9.16 1.63 -3.02
C PHE A 183 -9.54 3.06 -2.63
N TYR A 184 -9.25 4.03 -3.49
CA TYR A 184 -9.56 5.44 -3.31
C TYR A 184 -9.78 6.12 -4.67
N GLU A 185 -10.73 7.05 -4.71
CA GLU A 185 -11.08 7.82 -5.90
C GLU A 185 -11.26 9.28 -5.54
N GLU A 186 -10.58 10.16 -6.27
CA GLU A 186 -10.65 11.60 -6.07
C GLU A 186 -10.66 12.33 -7.41
N GLU A 187 -11.73 13.09 -7.68
CA GLU A 187 -11.83 14.00 -8.84
C GLU A 187 -11.50 13.30 -10.17
N GLY A 188 -12.02 12.08 -10.35
CA GLY A 188 -11.81 11.24 -11.54
C GLY A 188 -10.48 10.47 -11.56
N ARG A 189 -9.59 10.70 -10.60
CA ARG A 189 -8.35 9.92 -10.43
C ARG A 189 -8.62 8.67 -9.59
N LYS A 190 -8.17 7.53 -10.10
CA LYS A 190 -8.40 6.21 -9.53
C LYS A 190 -7.10 5.62 -9.00
N TYR A 191 -7.09 5.27 -7.71
CA TYR A 191 -5.92 4.73 -7.05
C TYR A 191 -6.10 3.24 -6.76
N LYS A 192 -5.11 2.44 -7.16
CA LYS A 192 -5.07 0.98 -6.97
C LYS A 192 -3.84 0.58 -6.19
N HIS A 193 -3.99 -0.45 -5.37
CA HIS A 193 -2.86 -1.01 -4.62
C HIS A 193 -1.88 -1.73 -5.55
N GLN A 194 -0.58 -1.50 -5.36
CA GLN A 194 0.47 -2.28 -6.00
C GLN A 194 1.64 -2.45 -5.04
N THR A 195 1.88 -3.69 -4.61
CA THR A 195 2.87 -4.01 -3.59
C THR A 195 3.84 -5.08 -4.08
N LEU A 196 5.13 -4.88 -3.82
CA LEU A 196 6.18 -5.88 -3.93
C LEU A 196 6.72 -6.10 -2.52
N GLY A 197 6.86 -7.35 -2.09
CA GLY A 197 7.26 -7.66 -0.71
C GLY A 197 8.02 -8.96 -0.58
N LEU A 198 8.93 -8.99 0.39
CA LEU A 198 9.64 -10.18 0.84
C LEU A 198 9.03 -10.68 2.14
N SER A 199 8.93 -12.00 2.30
CA SER A 199 8.40 -12.62 3.52
C SER A 199 9.18 -13.90 3.86
N MET A 200 9.27 -14.22 5.14
CA MET A 200 9.82 -15.47 5.66
C MET A 200 8.77 -16.15 6.53
N GLY A 201 8.76 -17.47 6.59
CA GLY A 201 7.88 -18.21 7.50
C GLY A 201 8.41 -19.59 7.87
N ILE A 202 7.73 -20.22 8.84
CA ILE A 202 8.08 -21.53 9.40
C ILE A 202 6.87 -22.45 9.32
N PHE A 203 7.08 -23.72 8.94
CA PHE A 203 6.04 -24.75 8.95
C PHE A 203 5.79 -25.29 10.36
N LEU A 204 4.59 -25.08 10.88
CA LEU A 204 4.17 -25.52 12.23
C LEU A 204 3.90 -27.03 12.32
N GLY A 205 3.72 -27.73 11.19
CA GLY A 205 3.46 -29.16 11.13
C GLY A 205 4.34 -29.89 10.13
N GLN A 206 3.96 -31.13 9.80
CA GLN A 206 4.59 -31.86 8.70
C GLN A 206 4.46 -31.04 7.42
N ARG A 207 5.54 -31.00 6.64
CA ARG A 207 5.50 -30.28 5.38
C ARG A 207 4.48 -30.93 4.44
N PRO A 208 3.71 -30.13 3.69
CA PRO A 208 2.96 -30.64 2.57
C PRO A 208 3.96 -31.13 1.51
N ILE A 209 4.28 -32.42 1.54
CA ILE A 209 5.18 -33.06 0.58
C ILE A 209 4.38 -33.35 -0.69
N ALA A 210 4.94 -33.01 -1.84
CA ALA A 210 4.37 -33.44 -3.11
C ALA A 210 4.37 -34.98 -3.16
N LYS A 211 3.19 -35.60 -3.33
CA LYS A 211 3.10 -37.07 -3.45
C LYS A 211 4.00 -37.54 -4.59
N SER A 212 5.07 -38.26 -4.26
CA SER A 212 5.92 -38.93 -5.24
C SER A 212 5.10 -40.03 -5.88
N GLY A 213 4.87 -39.93 -7.18
CA GLY A 213 4.24 -40.99 -7.95
C GLY A 213 5.21 -42.17 -8.05
N LYS A 214 5.17 -43.09 -7.09
CA LYS A 214 5.63 -44.47 -7.28
C LYS A 214 4.41 -45.38 -7.34
N ASN A 215 4.18 -45.87 -8.55
CA ASN A 215 3.41 -47.02 -9.05
C ASN A 215 2.21 -47.55 -8.26
N LYS A 216 1.08 -47.69 -8.96
CA LYS A 216 0.42 -49.00 -9.02
C LYS A 216 0.83 -49.63 -10.35
N SER A 217 1.57 -50.73 -10.24
CA SER A 217 1.79 -51.72 -11.29
C SER A 217 0.48 -52.46 -11.59
#